data_AF-A0A9I9EI04-F1
#
_entry.id   AF-A0A9I9EI04-F1
#
_cell.length_a   1.000
_cell.length_b   1.000
_cell.length_c   1.000
_cell.angle_alpha   90.00
_cell.angle_beta   90.00
_cell.angle_gamma   90.00
#
_symmetry.space_group_name_H-M   'P 1'
#
loop_
_entity.id
_entity.type
_entity.pdbx_description
1 polymer ?
#
loop_
_entity_poly.entity_id
_entity_poly.type
_entity_poly.pdbx_seq_one_letter_code
_entity_poly.pdbx_strand_id
1 'polypeptide(L)'
;MLFAKLGIRNDLKDETYLAAFLSCWLCLFVFPHKGSFLRPRVFMAASLMATGTIYSLAVPVLANIYHGLGLITKASNSIGCMDFHFPMHYVYGWLAHYFGTHYSLSIEVRGSKMTNFSSEGGSIYFGEYKA
;
A
#
# COMPACT_ATOMS: atom_id res chain seq x y z
N MET A 1 -23.47 12.38 -15.76
CA MET A 1 -23.71 13.73 -15.19
C MET A 1 -22.56 14.26 -14.31
N LEU A 2 -21.65 13.41 -13.78
CA LEU A 2 -20.55 13.83 -12.88
C LEU A 2 -19.56 14.83 -13.51
N PHE A 3 -18.95 14.50 -14.65
CA PHE A 3 -17.95 15.37 -15.31
C PHE A 3 -18.50 16.71 -15.77
N ALA A 4 -19.74 16.74 -16.25
CA ALA A 4 -20.41 17.98 -16.62
C ALA A 4 -20.59 18.90 -15.41
N LYS A 5 -20.92 18.34 -14.24
CA LYS A 5 -21.03 19.11 -12.98
C LYS A 5 -19.66 19.63 -12.49
N LEU A 6 -18.58 18.91 -12.80
CA LEU A 6 -17.20 19.29 -12.49
C LEU A 6 -16.57 20.22 -13.56
N GLY A 7 -17.28 20.55 -14.64
CA GLY A 7 -16.77 21.38 -15.72
C GLY A 7 -15.67 20.71 -16.56
N ILE A 8 -15.58 19.38 -16.54
CA ILE A 8 -14.51 18.64 -17.22
C ILE A 8 -14.88 18.39 -18.68
N ARG A 9 -13.97 18.80 -19.58
CA ARG A 9 -14.10 18.65 -21.03
C ARG A 9 -14.10 17.16 -21.40
N ASN A 10 -14.86 16.79 -22.45
CA ASN A 10 -15.11 15.38 -22.77
C ASN A 10 -13.84 14.58 -23.10
N ASP A 11 -12.85 15.23 -23.70
CA ASP A 11 -11.53 14.67 -24.04
C ASP A 11 -10.63 14.43 -22.82
N LEU A 12 -10.90 15.07 -21.68
CA LEU A 12 -10.13 14.91 -20.44
C LEU A 12 -10.75 13.89 -19.48
N LYS A 13 -11.84 13.23 -19.87
CA LYS A 13 -12.56 12.29 -18.97
C LYS A 13 -11.70 11.11 -18.58
N ASP A 14 -10.98 10.52 -19.54
CA ASP A 14 -10.17 9.33 -19.30
C ASP A 14 -8.98 9.66 -18.41
N GLU A 15 -8.29 10.77 -18.67
CA GLU A 15 -7.21 11.28 -17.82
C GLU A 15 -7.71 11.60 -16.40
N THR A 16 -8.89 12.20 -16.28
CA THR A 16 -9.48 12.52 -14.96
C THR A 16 -9.80 11.24 -14.19
N TYR A 17 -10.41 10.25 -14.84
CA TYR A 17 -10.70 8.96 -14.23
C TYR A 17 -9.41 8.26 -13.78
N LEU A 18 -8.39 8.26 -14.63
CA LEU A 18 -7.11 7.66 -14.33
C LEU A 18 -6.41 8.40 -13.18
N ALA A 19 -6.43 9.73 -13.16
CA ALA A 19 -5.88 10.54 -12.07
C ALA A 19 -6.58 10.24 -10.74
N ALA A 20 -7.92 10.13 -10.73
CA ALA A 20 -8.68 9.77 -9.53
C ALA A 20 -8.33 8.35 -9.04
N PHE A 21 -8.30 7.38 -9.96
CA PHE A 21 -7.91 6.00 -9.66
C PHE A 21 -6.49 5.92 -9.08
N LEU A 22 -5.51 6.54 -9.74
CA LEU A 22 -4.13 6.59 -9.29
C LEU A 22 -4.00 7.31 -7.96
N SER A 23 -4.75 8.37 -7.72
CA SER A 23 -4.75 9.08 -6.44
C SER A 23 -5.21 8.18 -5.30
N CYS A 24 -6.30 7.44 -5.50
CA CYS A 24 -6.79 6.47 -4.53
C CYS A 24 -5.78 5.34 -4.31
N TRP A 25 -5.27 4.75 -5.40
CA TRP A 25 -4.30 3.66 -5.32
C TRP A 25 -3.01 4.07 -4.61
N LEU A 26 -2.45 5.23 -4.95
CA LEU A 26 -1.26 5.77 -4.31
C LEU A 26 -1.51 6.07 -2.83
N CYS A 27 -2.65 6.66 -2.46
CA CYS A 27 -2.95 6.96 -1.05
C CYS A 27 -3.19 5.70 -0.21
N LEU A 28 -3.72 4.62 -0.79
CA LEU A 28 -4.03 3.40 -0.06
C LEU A 28 -2.83 2.43 0.02
N PHE A 29 -2.13 2.22 -1.08
CA PHE A 29 -1.12 1.17 -1.19
C PHE A 29 0.32 1.70 -1.15
N VAL A 30 0.59 2.90 -1.66
CA VAL A 30 1.97 3.38 -1.82
C VAL A 30 2.36 4.33 -0.69
N PHE A 31 1.44 5.21 -0.31
CA PHE A 31 1.59 6.28 0.67
C PHE A 31 0.45 6.26 1.70
N PRO A 32 0.22 5.12 2.41
CA PRO A 32 -0.82 5.05 3.42
C PRO A 32 -0.62 6.16 4.46
N HIS A 33 -1.70 6.85 4.77
CA HIS A 33 -1.73 7.94 5.74
C HIS A 33 -2.97 7.82 6.60
N LYS A 34 -2.94 8.44 7.78
CA LYS A 34 -4.06 8.45 8.71
C LYS A 34 -5.18 9.32 8.14
N GLY A 35 -6.33 8.71 7.85
CA GLY A 35 -7.53 9.37 7.35
C GLY A 35 -7.89 9.03 5.90
N SER A 36 -9.16 9.23 5.54
CA SER A 36 -9.75 8.88 4.24
C SER A 36 -9.62 9.97 3.16
N PHE A 37 -8.70 10.91 3.32
CA PHE A 37 -8.59 12.08 2.44
C PHE A 37 -7.50 11.91 1.40
N LEU A 38 -7.80 12.30 0.15
CA LEU A 38 -6.80 12.40 -0.91
C LEU A 38 -5.77 13.47 -0.55
N ARG A 39 -4.50 13.08 -0.51
CA ARG A 39 -3.42 14.01 -0.21
C ARG A 39 -3.14 14.89 -1.44
N PRO A 40 -3.20 16.23 -1.36
CA PRO A 40 -3.07 17.09 -2.54
C PRO A 40 -1.80 16.84 -3.37
N ARG A 41 -0.68 16.55 -2.70
CA ARG A 41 0.59 16.20 -3.37
C ARG A 41 0.53 14.87 -4.13
N VAL A 42 -0.18 13.89 -3.58
CA VAL A 42 -0.39 12.58 -4.24
C VAL A 42 -1.34 12.73 -5.41
N PHE A 43 -2.39 13.54 -5.26
CA PHE A 43 -3.30 13.88 -6.35
C PHE A 43 -2.56 14.57 -7.50
N MET A 44 -1.69 15.53 -7.21
CA MET A 44 -0.86 16.19 -8.23
C MET A 44 0.04 15.19 -8.98
N ALA A 45 0.74 14.30 -8.26
CA ALA A 45 1.57 13.28 -8.88
C ALA A 45 0.74 12.30 -9.73
N ALA A 46 -0.44 11.90 -9.23
CA ALA A 46 -1.37 11.03 -9.95
C ALA A 46 -1.89 11.67 -11.25
N SER A 47 -2.20 12.97 -11.23
CA SER A 47 -2.58 13.71 -12.43
C SER A 47 -1.44 13.75 -13.45
N LEU A 48 -0.20 14.00 -13.01
CA LEU A 48 0.96 13.97 -13.90
C LEU A 48 1.20 12.56 -14.49
N MET A 49 1.02 11.51 -13.68
CA MET A 49 1.06 10.13 -14.15
C MET A 49 -0.03 9.83 -15.18
N ALA A 50 -1.25 10.33 -14.96
CA ALA A 50 -2.36 10.15 -15.89
C ALA A 50 -2.10 10.80 -17.26
N THR A 51 -1.34 11.91 -17.27
CA THR A 51 -0.88 12.57 -18.52
C THR A 51 0.37 11.93 -19.14
N GLY A 52 0.88 10.83 -18.57
CA GLY A 52 2.01 10.06 -19.12
C GLY A 52 3.37 10.29 -18.44
N THR A 53 3.43 11.06 -17.34
CA THR A 53 4.68 11.24 -16.60
C THR A 53 5.04 9.97 -15.82
N ILE A 54 6.26 9.46 -16.01
CA ILE A 54 6.74 8.26 -15.33
C ILE A 54 7.41 8.65 -14.01
N TYR A 55 6.98 8.02 -12.91
CA TYR A 55 7.59 8.17 -11.58
C TYR A 55 8.15 6.84 -11.07
N SER A 56 9.35 6.88 -10.50
CA SER A 56 9.89 5.75 -9.75
C SER A 56 9.24 5.69 -8.36
N LEU A 57 8.30 4.76 -8.17
CA LEU A 57 7.65 4.54 -6.87
C LEU A 57 8.49 3.69 -5.92
N ALA A 58 9.48 2.95 -6.42
CA ALA A 58 10.29 2.04 -5.61
C ALA A 58 11.03 2.79 -4.48
N VAL A 59 11.72 3.88 -4.81
CA VAL A 59 12.48 4.69 -3.85
C VAL A 59 11.59 5.25 -2.74
N PRO A 60 10.48 5.97 -3.04
CA PRO A 60 9.65 6.53 -1.99
C PRO A 60 8.87 5.48 -1.20
N VAL A 61 8.49 4.33 -1.80
CA VAL A 61 7.91 3.20 -1.07
C VAL A 61 8.91 2.64 -0.06
N LEU A 62 10.14 2.38 -0.50
CA LEU A 62 11.18 1.83 0.35
C LEU A 62 11.51 2.78 1.50
N ALA A 63 11.61 4.09 1.23
CA ALA A 63 11.80 5.10 2.26
C ALA A 63 10.68 5.09 3.32
N ASN A 64 9.41 4.94 2.91
CA ASN A 64 8.29 4.83 3.85
C ASN A 64 8.32 3.53 4.66
N ILE A 65 8.75 2.41 4.06
CA ILE A 65 8.94 1.15 4.79
C ILE A 65 10.01 1.34 5.87
N TYR A 66 11.18 1.87 5.51
CA TYR A 66 12.25 2.14 6.48
C TYR A 66 11.80 3.10 7.58
N HIS A 67 11.07 4.15 7.22
CA HIS A 67 10.53 5.09 8.19
C HIS A 67 9.55 4.42 9.16
N GLY A 68 8.58 3.65 8.65
CA GLY A 68 7.59 2.93 9.44
C GLY A 68 8.22 1.89 10.38
N LEU A 69 9.17 1.10 9.87
CA LEU A 69 9.94 0.15 10.69
C LEU A 69 10.74 0.87 11.77
N GLY A 70 11.38 2.01 11.43
CA GLY A 70 12.10 2.83 12.41
C GLY A 70 11.19 3.38 13.51
N LEU A 71 9.93 3.72 13.20
CA LEU A 71 8.95 4.12 14.21
C LEU A 71 8.59 2.95 15.13
N ILE A 72 8.42 1.73 14.60
CA ILE A 72 8.18 0.52 15.41
C ILE A 72 9.33 0.29 16.38
N THR A 73 10.58 0.37 15.93
CA THR A 73 11.76 0.13 16.80
C THR A 73 11.91 1.13 17.93
N LYS A 74 11.36 2.35 17.76
CA LYS A 74 11.41 3.44 18.75
C LYS A 74 10.19 3.47 19.65
N ALA A 75 9.15 2.68 19.34
CA ALA A 75 7.94 2.63 20.14
C ALA A 75 8.22 1.94 21.48
N SER A 76 7.91 2.63 22.59
CA SER A 76 8.12 2.12 23.96
C SER A 76 6.97 1.27 24.50
N ASN A 77 5.84 1.18 23.78
CA ASN A 77 4.63 0.47 24.22
C ASN A 77 4.31 -0.72 23.30
N SER A 78 3.49 -1.65 23.79
CA SER A 78 3.08 -2.87 23.09
C SER A 78 2.60 -2.58 21.67
N ILE A 79 3.16 -3.32 20.72
CA ILE A 79 2.93 -3.25 19.26
C ILE A 79 1.43 -3.22 18.87
N GLY A 80 0.54 -3.70 19.73
CA GLY A 80 -0.91 -3.77 19.51
C GLY A 80 -1.67 -2.44 19.55
N CYS A 81 -1.08 -1.33 20.03
CA CYS A 81 -1.76 -0.03 20.17
C CYS A 81 -1.09 1.10 19.36
N MET A 82 -0.37 0.75 18.29
CA MET A 82 0.35 1.74 17.49
C MET A 82 -0.35 2.00 16.16
N ASP A 83 -0.65 3.28 15.93
CA ASP A 83 -1.37 3.81 14.77
C ASP A 83 -0.41 4.07 13.59
N PHE A 84 0.48 3.11 13.29
CA PHE A 84 1.48 3.26 12.22
C PHE A 84 0.88 3.00 10.85
N HIS A 85 0.89 4.02 10.00
CA HIS A 85 0.39 3.96 8.63
C HIS A 85 1.59 3.96 7.68
N PHE A 86 2.06 2.77 7.31
CA PHE A 86 3.11 2.57 6.30
C PHE A 86 2.75 1.32 5.47
N PRO A 87 3.35 1.11 4.29
CA PRO A 87 2.86 0.09 3.36
C PRO A 87 3.36 -1.30 3.75
N MET A 88 2.89 -1.79 4.91
CA MET A 88 3.29 -3.03 5.57
C MET A 88 2.97 -4.27 4.73
N HIS A 89 1.97 -4.21 3.85
CA HIS A 89 1.65 -5.29 2.93
C HIS A 89 2.83 -5.66 2.00
N TYR A 90 3.70 -4.72 1.64
CA TYR A 90 4.93 -5.06 0.89
C TYR A 90 5.92 -5.85 1.75
N VAL A 91 6.04 -5.51 3.04
CA VAL A 91 6.89 -6.25 3.99
C VAL A 91 6.34 -7.66 4.18
N TYR A 92 5.03 -7.80 4.36
CA TYR A 92 4.38 -9.11 4.42
C TYR A 92 4.57 -9.90 3.14
N GLY A 93 4.39 -9.29 1.96
CA GLY A 93 4.63 -9.96 0.67
C GLY A 93 6.10 -10.38 0.47
N TRP A 94 7.04 -9.60 1.00
CA TRP A 94 8.47 -9.92 0.97
C TRP A 94 8.82 -11.06 1.92
N LEU A 95 8.44 -10.95 3.20
CA LEU A 95 8.55 -12.05 4.17
C LEU A 95 7.92 -13.31 3.60
N ALA A 96 6.81 -13.09 2.90
CA ALA A 96 6.07 -14.17 2.33
C ALA A 96 6.88 -14.92 1.27
N HIS A 97 7.42 -14.16 0.33
CA HIS A 97 8.16 -14.72 -0.79
C HIS A 97 9.41 -15.49 -0.34
N TYR A 98 10.10 -15.03 0.70
CA TYR A 98 11.41 -15.57 1.09
C TYR A 98 11.38 -16.54 2.29
N PHE A 99 10.43 -16.40 3.21
CA PHE A 99 10.42 -17.15 4.47
C PHE A 99 9.22 -18.09 4.64
N GLY A 100 8.30 -18.15 3.67
CA GLY A 100 7.18 -19.11 3.73
C GLY A 100 6.19 -18.87 4.88
N THR A 101 6.08 -17.64 5.38
CA THR A 101 5.24 -17.21 6.52
C THR A 101 3.71 -17.29 6.34
N HIS A 102 3.19 -17.94 5.31
CA HIS A 102 1.78 -17.86 4.87
C HIS A 102 1.33 -19.26 4.47
N TYR A 103 0.06 -19.52 4.73
CA TYR A 103 -0.57 -20.75 4.27
C TYR A 103 -0.65 -20.75 2.74
N SER A 104 -0.20 -21.82 2.10
CA SER A 104 -0.55 -22.07 0.71
C SER A 104 -2.05 -22.33 0.65
N LEU A 105 -2.83 -21.37 0.14
CA LEU A 105 -4.20 -21.64 -0.26
C LEU A 105 -4.13 -22.75 -1.33
N SER A 106 -4.79 -23.89 -1.11
CA SER A 106 -4.80 -25.02 -2.05
C SER A 106 -5.48 -24.71 -3.39
N ILE A 107 -6.01 -23.50 -3.53
CA ILE A 107 -6.62 -23.01 -4.75
C ILE A 107 -5.55 -22.22 -5.50
N GLU A 108 -5.04 -22.83 -6.56
CA GLU A 108 -4.19 -22.18 -7.55
C GLU A 108 -5.03 -21.13 -8.30
N VAL A 109 -5.24 -19.97 -7.67
CA VAL A 109 -5.90 -18.85 -8.34
C VAL A 109 -4.94 -18.33 -9.39
N ARG A 110 -5.27 -18.59 -10.66
CA ARG A 110 -4.61 -18.04 -11.85
C ARG A 110 -4.78 -16.52 -11.88
N GLY A 111 -4.00 -15.82 -11.05
CA GLY A 111 -4.11 -14.37 -10.82
C GLY A 111 -2.86 -13.79 -10.15
N SER A 112 -2.95 -12.53 -9.71
CA SER A 112 -1.85 -11.82 -9.04
C SER A 112 -1.40 -12.59 -7.79
N LYS A 113 -0.10 -12.92 -7.68
CA LYS A 113 0.47 -13.67 -6.54
C LYS A 113 0.11 -13.09 -5.16
N MET A 114 -0.25 -11.81 -5.11
CA MET A 114 -0.60 -11.07 -3.90
C MET A 114 -1.88 -11.56 -3.20
N THR A 115 -2.75 -12.33 -3.88
CA THR A 115 -4.02 -12.82 -3.30
C THR A 115 -3.90 -14.15 -2.55
N ASN A 116 -2.74 -14.81 -2.57
CA ASN A 116 -2.57 -16.17 -2.03
C ASN A 116 -2.03 -16.22 -0.61
N PHE A 117 -1.92 -15.06 0.06
CA PHE A 117 -1.18 -14.93 1.32
C PHE A 117 -2.10 -14.54 2.47
N SER A 118 -2.41 -15.51 3.34
CA SER A 118 -3.06 -15.29 4.64
C SER A 118 -2.04 -15.46 5.77
N SER A 119 -2.00 -14.48 6.67
CA SER A 119 -0.97 -14.32 7.72
C SER A 119 -1.32 -15.12 8.97
N GLU A 120 -0.99 -16.41 8.99
CA GLU A 120 -1.02 -17.22 10.22
C GLU A 120 0.24 -18.11 10.37
N GLY A 121 1.00 -18.32 9.28
CA GLY A 121 2.20 -19.18 9.27
C GLY A 121 3.45 -18.56 9.89
N GLY A 122 3.46 -17.25 10.20
CA GLY A 122 4.63 -16.58 10.79
C GLY A 122 4.89 -16.93 12.27
N SER A 123 3.92 -17.50 12.98
CA SER A 123 4.03 -17.83 14.40
C SER A 123 5.05 -18.94 14.69
N ILE A 124 5.37 -19.79 13.70
CA ILE A 124 6.33 -20.90 13.83
C ILE A 124 7.77 -20.44 14.12
N TYR A 125 8.07 -19.15 13.88
CA TYR A 125 9.40 -18.55 14.12
C TYR A 125 9.50 -17.78 15.44
N PHE A 126 8.38 -17.55 16.13
CA PHE A 126 8.36 -16.94 17.46
C PHE A 126 8.27 -18.06 18.48
N GLY A 127 9.42 -18.48 19.02
CA GLY A 127 9.47 -19.48 20.08
C GLY A 127 8.63 -19.06 21.29
N GLU A 128 7.97 -20.03 21.94
CA GLU A 128 7.24 -19.82 23.19
C GLU A 128 8.11 -19.07 24.18
N TYR A 129 7.69 -17.86 24.55
CA TYR A 129 8.30 -17.13 25.65
C TYR A 129 7.96 -17.88 26.94
N LYS A 130 8.92 -18.66 27.47
CA LYS A 130 8.78 -19.25 28.79
C LYS A 130 8.89 -18.13 29.84
N ALA A 131 7.76 -17.88 30.51
CA ALA A 131 7.69 -17.07 31.73
C ALA A 131 8.43 -17.73 32.89
#